data_AF-A0A1Q8T1T7-F1
#
_entry.id   AF-A0A1Q8T1T7-F1
#
_cell.length_a   1.000
_cell.length_b   1.000
_cell.length_c   1.000
_cell.angle_alpha   90.00
_cell.angle_beta   90.00
_cell.angle_gamma   90.00
#
_symmetry.space_group_name_H-M   'P 1'
#
loop_
_entity.id
_entity.type
_entity.pdbx_description
1 polymer ?
#
loop_
_entity_poly.entity_id
_entity_poly.type
_entity_poly.pdbx_seq_one_letter_code
_entity_poly.pdbx_strand_id
1 'polypeptide(L)'
;MDLFTDDASRGDTQPDSAPLAYRMRPRRLEDYVGQQALVGPGKPLRRMAETASVRSMILWGPPGVGKTTLAEILAEASGARLEQLSAVMAGVKDIRAAVERAREGQMRERQTLLFLDEIHRLNKSQQDALLPHVESGLLTLIGATTENPSFEVNSALLSRARVYVLKTLDDNELITVLKRALANETLGLGQRNIRASDETLSILARAASGDARRALGLLETACDFVKTDEHGEHLDRDAVIEVIGHQAAAFDKQGEHYYDLLSAIHKSIRSSRPDAALLYMAQFISGGGDPLDVARRLAAIASEDVGNADPRALPLVIAAWDAYLRLGDYEGQRAIAHAAIHLAIAPKSNRIDQAWSQAKAFVAEHPNLEVPVYLRNAPTKLMASLGYGDGYRYAHGEPNGYPAGSAHDCWPPNLPRTHFYAASEFGHEKRFQQMQAWREELDRQADGEA
;
A
#
# COMPACT_ATOMS: atom_id res chain seq x y z
N MET A 1 43.96 35.69 -8.78
CA MET A 1 42.55 35.32 -8.58
C MET A 1 42.31 34.08 -9.39
N ASP A 2 42.35 32.94 -8.73
CA ASP A 2 41.73 31.71 -9.22
C ASP A 2 41.22 31.00 -7.96
N LEU A 3 40.04 31.44 -7.54
CA LEU A 3 39.29 30.91 -6.40
C LEU A 3 38.32 29.91 -7.03
N PHE A 4 38.66 28.63 -7.11
CA PHE A 4 37.74 27.46 -7.08
C PHE A 4 38.55 26.18 -7.28
N THR A 5 39.38 25.87 -6.30
CA THR A 5 39.68 24.47 -5.96
C THR A 5 39.14 24.29 -4.56
N ASP A 6 37.95 23.70 -4.43
CA ASP A 6 37.53 23.16 -3.15
C ASP A 6 37.15 21.71 -3.30
N ASP A 7 37.80 20.97 -2.42
CA ASP A 7 37.91 19.54 -2.27
C ASP A 7 36.56 19.00 -1.82
N ALA A 8 35.92 18.15 -2.65
CA ALA A 8 34.71 17.42 -2.29
C ALA A 8 35.06 16.32 -1.28
N SER A 9 35.47 16.73 -0.08
CA SER A 9 35.77 15.88 1.05
C SER A 9 34.55 15.81 1.96
N ARG A 10 34.08 14.57 2.16
CA ARG A 10 33.27 14.07 3.29
C ARG A 10 32.26 15.05 3.88
N GLY A 11 30.99 14.86 3.53
CA GLY A 11 29.86 15.42 4.27
C GLY A 11 29.86 14.92 5.71
N ASP A 12 30.58 15.62 6.57
CA ASP A 12 30.54 15.50 8.02
C ASP A 12 29.31 16.28 8.49
N THR A 13 28.13 15.66 8.34
CA THR A 13 26.92 16.16 9.00
C THR A 13 27.16 16.05 10.51
N GLN A 14 27.21 17.19 11.20
CA GLN A 14 27.32 17.22 12.67
C GLN A 14 26.35 16.21 13.30
N PRO A 15 26.86 15.22 14.07
CA PRO A 15 26.04 14.13 14.60
C PRO A 15 24.91 14.60 15.54
N ASP A 16 24.99 15.81 16.08
CA ASP A 16 24.00 16.36 16.99
C ASP A 16 22.66 16.75 16.34
N SER A 17 22.62 16.97 15.02
CA SER A 17 21.39 17.39 14.31
C SER A 17 20.57 16.23 13.72
N ALA A 18 21.10 15.00 13.77
CA ALA A 18 20.41 13.84 13.22
C ALA A 18 19.33 13.31 14.18
N PRO A 19 18.22 12.75 13.66
CA PRO A 19 17.17 12.16 14.52
C PRO A 19 17.71 11.06 15.43
N LEU A 20 17.14 10.94 16.63
CA LEU A 20 17.53 9.97 17.65
C LEU A 20 17.55 8.54 17.12
N ALA A 21 16.55 8.17 16.31
CA ALA A 21 16.47 6.85 15.69
C ALA A 21 17.64 6.52 14.76
N TYR A 22 18.27 7.53 14.15
CA TYR A 22 19.47 7.36 13.35
C TYR A 22 20.73 7.28 14.24
N ARG A 23 20.85 8.19 15.21
CA ARG A 23 21.99 8.25 16.15
C ARG A 23 22.12 6.98 16.99
N MET A 24 20.99 6.42 17.43
CA MET A 24 20.92 5.24 18.30
C MET A 24 21.05 3.90 17.58
N ARG A 25 21.35 3.88 16.27
CA ARG A 25 21.59 2.62 15.55
C ARG A 25 22.74 1.83 16.20
N PRO A 26 22.50 0.56 16.59
CA PRO A 26 23.55 -0.31 17.08
C PRO A 26 24.70 -0.45 16.07
N ARG A 27 25.94 -0.35 16.56
CA ARG A 27 27.17 -0.55 15.74
C ARG A 27 27.72 -1.96 15.84
N ARG A 28 27.31 -2.71 16.87
CA ARG A 28 27.74 -4.07 17.11
C ARG A 28 26.54 -4.96 17.42
N LEU A 29 26.71 -6.25 17.22
CA LEU A 29 25.62 -7.21 17.41
C LEU A 29 25.26 -7.39 18.89
N GLU A 30 26.17 -7.09 19.83
CA GLU A 30 25.87 -7.09 21.28
C GLU A 30 24.87 -5.99 21.66
N ASP A 31 24.91 -4.88 20.93
CA ASP A 31 24.02 -3.73 21.13
C ASP A 31 22.70 -3.89 20.36
N TYR A 32 22.56 -4.95 19.55
CA TYR A 32 21.36 -5.21 18.78
C TYR A 32 20.27 -5.85 19.66
N VAL A 33 19.09 -5.22 19.71
CA VAL A 33 17.95 -5.72 20.48
C VAL A 33 17.03 -6.54 19.59
N GLY A 34 16.56 -7.68 20.11
CA GLY A 34 15.67 -8.59 19.40
C GLY A 34 16.34 -9.55 18.43
N GLN A 35 15.51 -10.29 17.68
CA GLN A 35 15.94 -11.27 16.67
C GLN A 35 16.86 -12.38 17.20
N GLN A 36 16.69 -12.83 18.47
CA GLN A 36 17.59 -13.80 19.10
C GLN A 36 17.73 -15.13 18.34
N ALA A 37 16.73 -15.51 17.55
CA ALA A 37 16.81 -16.68 16.66
C ALA A 37 17.85 -16.53 15.54
N LEU A 38 18.23 -15.31 15.17
CA LEU A 38 19.16 -14.96 14.11
C LEU A 38 20.51 -14.45 14.63
N VAL A 39 20.49 -13.64 15.69
CA VAL A 39 21.68 -12.92 16.22
C VAL A 39 22.21 -13.49 17.54
N GLY A 40 21.51 -14.43 18.16
CA GLY A 40 21.94 -15.07 19.39
C GLY A 40 23.19 -15.95 19.23
N PRO A 41 23.78 -16.46 20.32
CA PRO A 41 24.97 -17.30 20.27
C PRO A 41 24.81 -18.50 19.33
N GLY A 42 25.77 -18.67 18.41
CA GLY A 42 25.78 -19.77 17.43
C GLY A 42 24.73 -19.67 16.31
N LYS A 43 23.94 -18.59 16.24
CA LYS A 43 22.93 -18.38 15.20
C LYS A 43 23.52 -17.85 13.89
N PRO A 44 22.77 -17.92 12.77
CA PRO A 44 23.34 -17.67 11.44
C PRO A 44 23.99 -16.29 11.27
N LEU A 45 23.30 -15.20 11.66
CA LEU A 45 23.85 -13.85 11.47
C LEU A 45 24.99 -13.55 12.44
N ARG A 46 24.90 -14.09 13.68
CA ARG A 46 26.01 -14.06 14.65
C ARG A 46 27.28 -14.69 14.07
N ARG A 47 27.18 -15.89 13.53
CA ARG A 47 28.32 -16.60 12.91
C ARG A 47 28.89 -15.87 11.71
N MET A 48 28.05 -15.20 10.90
CA MET A 48 28.53 -14.40 9.77
C MET A 48 29.35 -13.19 10.25
N ALA A 49 28.87 -12.49 11.28
CA ALA A 49 29.60 -11.39 11.89
C ALA A 49 30.92 -11.86 12.52
N GLU A 50 30.91 -12.98 13.25
CA GLU A 50 32.11 -13.52 13.93
C GLU A 50 33.15 -14.09 12.96
N THR A 51 32.73 -14.66 11.83
CA THR A 51 33.64 -15.24 10.83
C THR A 51 34.03 -14.27 9.71
N ALA A 52 33.53 -13.03 9.74
CA ALA A 52 33.68 -12.05 8.66
C ALA A 52 33.26 -12.56 7.26
N SER A 53 32.43 -13.61 7.20
CA SER A 53 32.01 -14.25 5.96
C SER A 53 30.52 -14.02 5.71
N VAL A 54 30.21 -12.87 5.13
CA VAL A 54 28.84 -12.48 4.78
C VAL A 54 28.45 -13.09 3.44
N ARG A 55 27.21 -13.58 3.33
CA ARG A 55 26.64 -14.17 2.12
C ARG A 55 25.42 -13.37 1.69
N SER A 56 25.07 -13.45 0.40
CA SER A 56 23.88 -12.78 -0.11
C SER A 56 22.62 -13.25 0.61
N MET A 57 21.76 -12.31 0.97
CA MET A 57 20.56 -12.57 1.76
C MET A 57 19.43 -11.56 1.48
N ILE A 58 18.22 -11.96 1.83
CA ILE A 58 17.04 -11.10 1.87
C ILE A 58 16.55 -11.03 3.32
N LEU A 59 16.54 -9.83 3.90
CA LEU A 59 15.97 -9.52 5.20
C LEU A 59 14.50 -9.15 5.01
N TRP A 60 13.60 -10.03 5.42
CA TRP A 60 12.16 -9.81 5.33
C TRP A 60 11.57 -9.56 6.72
N GLY A 61 10.93 -8.42 6.91
CA GLY A 61 10.21 -8.13 8.14
C GLY A 61 9.61 -6.74 8.15
N PRO A 62 8.77 -6.43 9.17
CA PRO A 62 8.09 -5.15 9.27
C PRO A 62 9.06 -3.95 9.38
N PRO A 63 8.58 -2.71 9.25
CA PRO A 63 9.42 -1.53 9.50
C PRO A 63 9.98 -1.55 10.93
N GLY A 64 11.11 -0.87 11.14
CA GLY A 64 11.68 -0.69 12.48
C GLY A 64 12.39 -1.88 13.12
N VAL A 65 12.35 -3.07 12.53
CA VAL A 65 12.95 -4.29 13.14
C VAL A 65 14.47 -4.42 12.98
N GLY A 66 15.13 -3.40 12.40
CA GLY A 66 16.60 -3.29 12.31
C GLY A 66 17.27 -3.88 11.05
N LYS A 67 16.53 -4.03 9.94
CA LYS A 67 17.08 -4.52 8.64
C LYS A 67 18.32 -3.75 8.17
N THR A 68 18.23 -2.42 8.09
CA THR A 68 19.34 -1.54 7.69
C THR A 68 20.52 -1.65 8.66
N THR A 69 20.25 -1.64 9.96
CA THR A 69 21.27 -1.75 11.01
C THR A 69 22.02 -3.09 10.92
N LEU A 70 21.34 -4.21 10.66
CA LEU A 70 22.03 -5.49 10.46
C LEU A 70 22.96 -5.48 9.27
N ALA A 71 22.57 -4.84 8.15
CA ALA A 71 23.45 -4.71 6.99
C ALA A 71 24.70 -3.88 7.32
N GLU A 72 24.54 -2.79 8.08
CA GLU A 72 25.64 -1.95 8.56
C GLU A 72 26.60 -2.73 9.47
N ILE A 73 26.07 -3.44 10.48
CA ILE A 73 26.87 -4.26 11.41
C ILE A 73 27.63 -5.36 10.65
N LEU A 74 26.98 -6.05 9.72
CA LEU A 74 27.61 -7.13 8.96
C LEU A 74 28.72 -6.60 8.04
N ALA A 75 28.52 -5.44 7.41
CA ALA A 75 29.54 -4.81 6.58
C ALA A 75 30.76 -4.36 7.41
N GLU A 76 30.53 -3.78 8.58
CA GLU A 76 31.59 -3.39 9.52
C GLU A 76 32.37 -4.63 10.00
N ALA A 77 31.66 -5.68 10.43
CA ALA A 77 32.26 -6.92 10.91
C ALA A 77 33.09 -7.65 9.84
N SER A 78 32.69 -7.57 8.57
CA SER A 78 33.43 -8.18 7.46
C SER A 78 34.50 -7.28 6.82
N GLY A 79 34.62 -6.02 7.26
CA GLY A 79 35.48 -5.02 6.63
C GLY A 79 35.07 -4.64 5.19
N ALA A 80 33.89 -5.06 4.75
CA ALA A 80 33.40 -4.81 3.41
C ALA A 80 33.08 -3.33 3.21
N ARG A 81 33.14 -2.86 1.97
CA ARG A 81 32.58 -1.56 1.61
C ARG A 81 31.07 -1.70 1.51
N LEU A 82 30.33 -0.93 2.31
CA LEU A 82 28.88 -0.87 2.22
C LEU A 82 28.44 0.16 1.16
N GLU A 83 27.72 -0.30 0.15
CA GLU A 83 27.03 0.55 -0.82
C GLU A 83 25.52 0.46 -0.53
N GLN A 84 24.89 1.57 -0.16
CA GLN A 84 23.45 1.60 0.14
C GLN A 84 22.69 2.24 -1.03
N LEU A 85 21.63 1.59 -1.50
CA LEU A 85 20.67 2.17 -2.44
C LEU A 85 19.24 1.96 -1.91
N SER A 86 18.38 2.95 -2.11
CA SER A 86 16.93 2.80 -1.94
C SER A 86 16.29 2.44 -3.28
N ALA A 87 15.63 1.29 -3.36
CA ALA A 87 14.95 0.86 -4.58
C ALA A 87 13.79 1.78 -4.99
N VAL A 88 13.29 2.62 -4.08
CA VAL A 88 12.27 3.63 -4.37
C VAL A 88 12.80 4.73 -5.31
N MET A 89 14.07 5.11 -5.13
CA MET A 89 14.70 6.19 -5.90
C MET A 89 15.69 5.67 -6.96
N ALA A 90 16.14 4.42 -6.83
CA ALA A 90 17.18 3.87 -7.68
C ALA A 90 16.65 3.48 -9.08
N GLY A 91 17.28 4.04 -10.11
CA GLY A 91 17.13 3.59 -11.50
C GLY A 91 18.20 2.56 -11.88
N VAL A 92 18.14 2.10 -13.13
CA VAL A 92 19.17 1.21 -13.72
C VAL A 92 20.56 1.86 -13.70
N LYS A 93 20.63 3.19 -13.80
CA LYS A 93 21.89 3.96 -13.76
C LYS A 93 22.59 3.85 -12.40
N ASP A 94 21.84 3.91 -11.30
CA ASP A 94 22.40 3.84 -9.95
C ASP A 94 22.94 2.45 -9.63
N ILE A 95 22.22 1.40 -10.09
CA ILE A 95 22.68 0.01 -10.01
C ILE A 95 24.00 -0.16 -10.76
N ARG A 96 24.10 0.34 -12.00
CA ARG A 96 25.34 0.29 -12.78
C ARG A 96 26.48 1.05 -12.08
N ALA A 97 26.20 2.22 -11.51
CA ALA A 97 27.20 2.99 -10.78
C ALA A 97 27.71 2.23 -9.55
N ALA A 98 26.84 1.54 -8.80
CA ALA A 98 27.25 0.69 -7.69
C ALA A 98 28.11 -0.50 -8.16
N VAL A 99 27.78 -1.11 -9.30
CA VAL A 99 28.60 -2.17 -9.92
C VAL A 99 30.00 -1.69 -10.30
N GLU A 100 30.12 -0.51 -10.93
CA GLU A 100 31.44 0.02 -11.28
C GLU A 100 32.28 0.33 -10.02
N ARG A 101 31.67 0.93 -8.98
CA ARG A 101 32.35 1.14 -7.70
C ARG A 101 32.77 -0.18 -7.03
N ALA A 102 32.00 -1.24 -7.20
CA ALA A 102 32.35 -2.57 -6.71
C ALA A 102 33.54 -3.16 -7.47
N ARG A 103 33.65 -2.94 -8.79
CA ARG A 103 34.81 -3.37 -9.59
C ARG A 103 36.07 -2.66 -9.16
N GLU A 104 36.01 -1.35 -8.94
CA GLU A 104 37.11 -0.57 -8.39
C GLU A 104 37.54 -1.08 -7.01
N GLY A 105 36.58 -1.43 -6.15
CA GLY A 105 36.83 -2.04 -4.84
C GLY A 105 37.51 -3.40 -4.94
N GLN A 106 37.07 -4.24 -5.87
CA GLN A 106 37.63 -5.57 -6.11
C GLN A 106 39.10 -5.50 -6.56
N MET A 107 39.48 -4.51 -7.38
CA MET A 107 40.88 -4.27 -7.75
C MET A 107 41.77 -3.91 -6.55
N ARG A 108 41.17 -3.44 -5.46
CA ARG A 108 41.84 -3.13 -4.17
C ARG A 108 41.62 -4.23 -3.13
N GLU A 109 41.25 -5.44 -3.57
CA GLU A 109 40.97 -6.62 -2.73
C GLU A 109 39.89 -6.37 -1.65
N ARG A 110 39.00 -5.42 -1.89
CA ARG A 110 37.94 -5.07 -0.95
C ARG A 110 36.59 -5.54 -1.45
N GLN A 111 35.95 -6.43 -0.71
CA GLN A 111 34.60 -6.89 -1.00
C GLN A 111 33.58 -5.76 -0.87
N THR A 112 32.57 -5.78 -1.72
CA THR A 112 31.47 -4.80 -1.70
C THR A 112 30.18 -5.49 -1.29
N LEU A 113 29.56 -4.96 -0.24
CA LEU A 113 28.24 -5.34 0.21
C LEU A 113 27.25 -4.31 -0.32
N LEU A 114 26.34 -4.74 -1.18
CA LEU A 114 25.27 -3.90 -1.72
C LEU A 114 24.03 -4.09 -0.85
N PHE A 115 23.65 -3.06 -0.10
CA PHE A 115 22.38 -3.01 0.61
C PHE A 115 21.32 -2.33 -0.27
N LEU A 116 20.25 -3.06 -0.56
CA LEU A 116 19.08 -2.55 -1.30
C LEU A 116 17.88 -2.50 -0.37
N ASP A 117 17.48 -1.29 0.03
CA ASP A 117 16.25 -1.10 0.81
C ASP A 117 15.03 -1.09 -0.10
N GLU A 118 13.92 -1.63 0.39
CA GLU A 118 12.65 -1.77 -0.35
C GLU A 118 12.79 -2.54 -1.68
N ILE A 119 13.57 -3.62 -1.71
CA ILE A 119 13.94 -4.35 -2.95
C ILE A 119 12.74 -4.79 -3.80
N HIS A 120 11.56 -4.98 -3.20
CA HIS A 120 10.31 -5.28 -3.90
C HIS A 120 9.85 -4.17 -4.87
N ARG A 121 10.40 -2.95 -4.76
CA ARG A 121 10.10 -1.84 -5.67
C ARG A 121 10.86 -1.91 -6.99
N LEU A 122 11.91 -2.73 -7.08
CA LEU A 122 12.63 -2.95 -8.33
C LEU A 122 11.80 -3.80 -9.28
N ASN A 123 11.69 -3.37 -10.53
CA ASN A 123 11.09 -4.19 -11.57
C ASN A 123 11.99 -5.41 -11.92
N LYS A 124 11.43 -6.41 -12.60
CA LYS A 124 12.15 -7.65 -12.96
C LYS A 124 13.46 -7.39 -13.70
N SER A 125 13.47 -6.46 -14.67
CA SER A 125 14.68 -6.16 -15.44
C SER A 125 15.81 -5.55 -14.59
N GLN A 126 15.46 -4.74 -13.58
CA GLN A 126 16.42 -4.17 -12.63
C GLN A 126 16.98 -5.26 -11.70
N GLN A 127 16.14 -6.19 -11.26
CA GLN A 127 16.58 -7.35 -10.47
C GLN A 127 17.49 -8.28 -11.27
N ASP A 128 17.14 -8.56 -12.53
CA ASP A 128 17.94 -9.41 -13.43
C ASP A 128 19.32 -8.80 -13.70
N ALA A 129 19.42 -7.46 -13.75
CA ALA A 129 20.68 -6.76 -13.93
C ALA A 129 21.68 -6.98 -12.78
N LEU A 130 21.23 -7.40 -11.59
CA LEU A 130 22.09 -7.70 -10.44
C LEU A 130 22.67 -9.12 -10.50
N LEU A 131 22.00 -10.06 -11.18
CA LEU A 131 22.32 -11.49 -11.12
C LEU A 131 23.78 -11.81 -11.49
N PRO A 132 24.35 -11.31 -12.60
CA PRO A 132 25.71 -11.67 -13.00
C PRO A 132 26.75 -11.25 -11.93
N HIS A 133 26.48 -10.16 -11.23
CA HIS A 133 27.39 -9.58 -10.23
C HIS A 133 27.29 -10.27 -8.87
N VAL A 134 26.11 -10.78 -8.53
CA VAL A 134 25.91 -11.63 -7.34
C VAL A 134 26.54 -13.02 -7.57
N GLU A 135 26.39 -13.58 -8.77
CA GLU A 135 26.97 -14.88 -9.14
C GLU A 135 28.49 -14.87 -9.17
N SER A 136 29.09 -13.83 -9.74
CA SER A 136 30.55 -13.71 -9.84
C SER A 136 31.22 -13.40 -8.50
N GLY A 137 30.44 -13.15 -7.44
CA GLY A 137 30.95 -12.69 -6.15
C GLY A 137 31.47 -11.25 -6.15
N LEU A 138 31.18 -10.47 -7.20
CA LEU A 138 31.52 -9.05 -7.26
C LEU A 138 30.74 -8.26 -6.19
N LEU A 139 29.46 -8.62 -6.00
CA LEU A 139 28.56 -8.04 -5.02
C LEU A 139 28.05 -9.11 -4.05
N THR A 140 28.13 -8.83 -2.75
CA THR A 140 27.32 -9.53 -1.74
C THR A 140 26.05 -8.73 -1.52
N LEU A 141 24.90 -9.27 -1.94
CA LEU A 141 23.61 -8.57 -1.88
C LEU A 141 22.94 -8.75 -0.52
N ILE A 142 22.57 -7.67 0.14
CA ILE A 142 21.58 -7.67 1.23
C ILE A 142 20.35 -6.88 0.79
N GLY A 143 19.29 -7.58 0.42
CA GLY A 143 18.00 -6.96 0.11
C GLY A 143 17.14 -6.84 1.37
N ALA A 144 16.46 -5.72 1.57
CA ALA A 144 15.47 -5.54 2.64
C ALA A 144 14.07 -5.31 2.05
N THR A 145 13.06 -5.94 2.64
CA THR A 145 11.66 -5.78 2.23
C THR A 145 10.70 -5.95 3.41
N THR A 146 9.59 -5.22 3.38
CA THR A 146 8.40 -5.44 4.22
C THR A 146 7.45 -6.45 3.58
N GLU A 147 7.39 -6.46 2.25
CA GLU A 147 6.56 -7.37 1.46
C GLU A 147 7.14 -8.78 1.41
N ASN A 148 6.26 -9.77 1.21
CA ASN A 148 6.67 -11.16 1.11
C ASN A 148 7.57 -11.38 -0.14
N PRO A 149 8.83 -11.79 0.04
CA PRO A 149 9.81 -11.83 -1.05
C PRO A 149 9.46 -12.85 -2.14
N SER A 150 8.63 -13.86 -1.86
CA SER A 150 8.26 -14.88 -2.86
C SER A 150 7.38 -14.34 -4.00
N PHE A 151 6.70 -13.21 -3.79
CA PHE A 151 5.86 -12.57 -4.82
C PHE A 151 6.63 -11.49 -5.59
N GLU A 152 7.46 -10.71 -4.90
CA GLU A 152 8.03 -9.48 -5.45
C GLU A 152 9.52 -9.59 -5.86
N VAL A 153 10.24 -10.58 -5.34
CA VAL A 153 11.65 -10.83 -5.71
C VAL A 153 11.72 -12.00 -6.68
N ASN A 154 12.47 -11.83 -7.77
CA ASN A 154 12.60 -12.87 -8.79
C ASN A 154 13.22 -14.16 -8.20
N SER A 155 12.81 -15.31 -8.75
CA SER A 155 13.25 -16.62 -8.27
C SER A 155 14.76 -16.83 -8.42
N ALA A 156 15.38 -16.17 -9.41
CA ALA A 156 16.81 -16.26 -9.66
C ALA A 156 17.67 -15.60 -8.55
N LEU A 157 17.23 -14.46 -7.98
CA LEU A 157 17.90 -13.86 -6.83
C LEU A 157 17.61 -14.69 -5.57
N LEU A 158 16.37 -15.14 -5.37
CA LEU A 158 16.01 -15.97 -4.21
C LEU A 158 16.78 -17.30 -4.16
N SER A 159 17.15 -17.88 -5.31
CA SER A 159 17.98 -19.08 -5.33
C SER A 159 19.44 -18.84 -4.93
N ARG A 160 19.89 -17.57 -4.91
CA ARG A 160 21.27 -17.15 -4.59
C ARG A 160 21.37 -16.35 -3.29
N ALA A 161 20.25 -15.89 -2.76
CA ALA A 161 20.15 -15.11 -1.53
C ALA A 161 19.25 -15.81 -0.52
N ARG A 162 19.78 -16.09 0.67
CA ARG A 162 18.99 -16.74 1.73
C ARG A 162 18.01 -15.75 2.35
N VAL A 163 16.75 -16.16 2.51
CA VAL A 163 15.74 -15.35 3.19
C VAL A 163 15.85 -15.52 4.70
N TYR A 164 15.94 -14.41 5.44
CA TYR A 164 15.86 -14.35 6.89
C TYR A 164 14.64 -13.52 7.30
N VAL A 165 13.78 -14.11 8.13
CA VAL A 165 12.56 -13.47 8.61
C VAL A 165 12.83 -12.78 9.95
N LEU A 166 12.60 -11.47 9.99
CA LEU A 166 12.68 -10.64 11.18
C LEU A 166 11.27 -10.42 11.74
N LYS A 167 11.14 -10.57 13.04
CA LYS A 167 9.86 -10.40 13.76
C LYS A 167 9.74 -8.99 14.33
N THR A 168 8.53 -8.54 14.62
CA THR A 168 8.32 -7.35 15.45
C THR A 168 9.01 -7.51 16.80
N LEU A 169 9.50 -6.40 17.35
CA LEU A 169 10.03 -6.39 18.72
C LEU A 169 8.87 -6.50 19.71
N ASP A 170 9.09 -7.18 20.83
CA ASP A 170 8.12 -7.16 21.93
C ASP A 170 8.24 -5.88 22.79
N ASP A 171 7.25 -5.65 23.65
CA ASP A 171 7.21 -4.45 24.51
C ASP A 171 8.45 -4.32 25.41
N ASN A 172 9.00 -5.43 25.92
CA ASN A 172 10.18 -5.40 26.79
C ASN A 172 11.45 -5.10 26.01
N GLU A 173 11.56 -5.64 24.80
CA GLU A 173 12.63 -5.33 23.85
C GLU A 173 12.60 -3.84 23.48
N LEU A 174 11.42 -3.27 23.19
CA LEU A 174 11.27 -1.84 22.94
C LEU A 174 11.60 -0.98 24.15
N ILE A 175 11.14 -1.35 25.36
CA ILE A 175 11.52 -0.65 26.59
C ILE A 175 13.05 -0.68 26.77
N THR A 176 13.72 -1.79 26.44
CA THR A 176 15.18 -1.88 26.47
C THR A 176 15.84 -0.89 25.50
N VAL A 177 15.32 -0.76 24.28
CA VAL A 177 15.78 0.24 23.30
C VAL A 177 15.61 1.66 23.83
N LEU A 178 14.44 1.98 24.39
CA LEU A 178 14.13 3.31 24.95
C LEU A 178 15.04 3.66 26.14
N LYS A 179 15.25 2.72 27.06
CA LYS A 179 16.17 2.89 28.20
C LYS A 179 17.61 3.14 27.75
N ARG A 180 18.07 2.41 26.73
CA ARG A 180 19.40 2.63 26.13
C ARG A 180 19.53 4.03 25.54
N ALA A 181 18.48 4.55 24.90
CA ALA A 181 18.48 5.91 24.37
C ALA A 181 18.54 6.97 25.47
N LEU A 182 17.81 6.78 26.58
CA LEU A 182 17.85 7.69 27.73
C LEU A 182 19.19 7.67 28.48
N ALA A 183 19.87 6.52 28.52
CA ALA A 183 21.13 6.37 29.27
C ALA A 183 22.40 6.74 28.47
N ASN A 184 22.34 6.78 27.14
CA ASN A 184 23.53 6.98 26.32
C ASN A 184 23.91 8.48 26.21
N GLU A 185 25.02 8.87 26.85
CA GLU A 185 25.53 10.26 26.89
C GLU A 185 26.14 10.76 25.57
N THR A 186 26.49 9.84 24.65
CA THR A 186 27.20 10.19 23.41
C THR A 186 26.28 10.24 22.19
N LEU A 187 25.38 9.27 22.06
CA LEU A 187 24.49 9.12 20.91
C LEU A 187 23.03 9.38 21.27
N GLY A 188 22.66 9.22 22.53
CA GLY A 188 21.29 9.34 23.02
C GLY A 188 21.02 10.64 23.76
N LEU A 189 20.10 10.55 24.73
CA LEU A 189 19.61 11.66 25.54
C LEU A 189 20.25 11.70 26.94
N GLY A 190 21.33 10.94 27.17
CA GLY A 190 21.96 10.81 28.49
C GLY A 190 22.39 12.12 29.12
N GLN A 191 22.86 13.10 28.31
CA GLN A 191 23.27 14.41 28.83
C GLN A 191 22.12 15.20 29.47
N ARG A 192 20.87 14.93 29.07
CA ARG A 192 19.68 15.60 29.62
C ARG A 192 19.25 15.02 30.96
N ASN A 193 19.74 13.82 31.33
CA ASN A 193 19.38 13.12 32.56
C ASN A 193 17.86 13.00 32.78
N ILE A 194 17.09 12.77 31.70
CA ILE A 194 15.63 12.69 31.75
C ILE A 194 15.22 11.43 32.52
N ARG A 195 14.45 11.62 33.59
CA ARG A 195 13.85 10.51 34.36
C ARG A 195 12.54 10.08 33.70
N ALA A 196 12.38 8.79 33.40
CA ALA A 196 11.14 8.20 32.91
C ALA A 196 10.85 6.89 33.66
N SER A 197 9.59 6.66 34.04
CA SER A 197 9.20 5.40 34.68
C SER A 197 9.00 4.28 33.65
N ASP A 198 9.08 3.03 34.09
CA ASP A 198 8.83 1.86 33.23
C ASP A 198 7.40 1.86 32.68
N GLU A 199 6.43 2.39 33.43
CA GLU A 199 5.06 2.57 32.95
C GLU A 199 4.99 3.58 31.80
N THR A 200 5.67 4.73 31.90
CA THR A 200 5.71 5.72 30.82
C THR A 200 6.37 5.15 29.56
N LEU A 201 7.49 4.43 29.72
CA LEU A 201 8.17 3.78 28.59
C LEU A 201 7.33 2.67 27.97
N SER A 202 6.53 1.94 28.77
CA SER A 202 5.62 0.91 28.27
C SER A 202 4.52 1.52 27.37
N ILE A 203 4.04 2.74 27.67
CA ILE A 203 3.07 3.42 26.81
C ILE A 203 3.67 3.73 25.44
N LEU A 204 4.91 4.26 25.40
CA LEU A 204 5.64 4.51 24.15
C LEU A 204 5.90 3.21 23.37
N ALA A 205 6.31 2.14 24.07
CA ALA A 205 6.55 0.84 23.46
C ALA A 205 5.29 0.28 22.78
N ARG A 206 4.14 0.32 23.47
CA ARG A 206 2.85 -0.12 22.90
C ARG A 206 2.45 0.73 21.69
N ALA A 207 2.60 2.05 21.78
CA ALA A 207 2.28 2.97 20.69
C ALA A 207 3.20 2.81 19.46
N ALA A 208 4.40 2.26 19.67
CA ALA A 208 5.33 1.92 18.61
C ALA A 208 5.05 0.56 17.95
N SER A 209 4.25 -0.31 18.59
CA SER A 209 3.75 -1.57 18.01
C SER A 209 4.83 -2.45 17.37
N GLY A 210 5.95 -2.60 18.07
CA GLY A 210 7.08 -3.44 17.64
C GLY A 210 8.09 -2.78 16.68
N ASP A 211 7.94 -1.49 16.38
CA ASP A 211 8.87 -0.70 15.55
C ASP A 211 9.82 0.16 16.44
N ALA A 212 11.12 -0.21 16.49
CA ALA A 212 12.10 0.55 17.28
C ALA A 212 12.40 1.95 16.74
N ARG A 213 12.30 2.18 15.41
CA ARG A 213 12.51 3.50 14.81
C ARG A 213 11.39 4.45 15.26
N ARG A 214 10.14 3.97 15.24
CA ARG A 214 8.97 4.69 15.73
C ARG A 214 9.06 4.94 17.24
N ALA A 215 9.45 3.93 18.02
CA ALA A 215 9.63 4.08 19.47
C ALA A 215 10.62 5.21 19.81
N LEU A 216 11.77 5.23 19.13
CA LEU A 216 12.79 6.26 19.33
C LEU A 216 12.32 7.64 18.87
N GLY A 217 11.59 7.74 17.76
CA GLY A 217 11.02 9.02 17.30
C GLY A 217 9.93 9.57 18.25
N LEU A 218 9.08 8.69 18.79
CA LEU A 218 8.09 9.05 19.80
C LEU A 218 8.78 9.52 21.09
N LEU A 219 9.84 8.83 21.53
CA LEU A 219 10.62 9.24 22.69
C LEU A 219 11.27 10.61 22.47
N GLU A 220 11.93 10.81 21.33
CA GLU A 220 12.57 12.08 20.96
C GLU A 220 11.57 13.23 21.02
N THR A 221 10.41 13.06 20.36
CA THR A 221 9.34 14.08 20.35
C THR A 221 8.76 14.29 21.75
N ALA A 222 8.51 13.22 22.52
CA ALA A 222 8.00 13.33 23.89
C ALA A 222 8.99 14.04 24.82
N CYS A 223 10.29 13.92 24.53
CA CYS A 223 11.31 14.61 25.29
C CYS A 223 11.32 16.14 25.06
N ASP A 224 10.63 16.65 24.04
CA ASP A 224 10.44 18.10 23.85
C ASP A 224 9.39 18.69 24.81
N PHE A 225 8.57 17.84 25.42
CA PHE A 225 7.47 18.23 26.34
C PHE A 225 7.74 17.82 27.79
N VAL A 226 9.00 17.55 28.16
CA VAL A 226 9.36 17.18 29.54
C VAL A 226 9.04 18.30 30.51
N LYS A 227 8.64 17.92 31.73
CA LYS A 227 8.50 18.85 32.85
C LYS A 227 9.78 18.83 33.69
N THR A 228 10.10 19.95 34.31
CA THR A 228 11.24 20.04 35.23
C THR A 228 10.72 20.18 36.66
N ASP A 229 11.22 19.34 37.57
CA ASP A 229 10.94 19.42 39.00
C ASP A 229 12.27 19.61 39.81
N GLU A 230 12.20 19.51 41.13
CA GLU A 230 13.37 19.64 42.04
C GLU A 230 14.47 18.58 41.83
N HIS A 231 14.19 17.53 41.05
CA HIS A 231 15.07 16.42 40.72
C HIS A 231 15.44 16.37 39.23
N GLY A 232 15.14 17.43 38.45
CA GLY A 232 15.51 17.58 37.04
C GLY A 232 14.40 17.29 36.05
N GLU A 233 14.76 17.04 34.78
CA GLU A 233 13.79 16.73 33.72
C GLU A 233 13.10 15.38 33.97
N HIS A 234 11.78 15.36 33.85
CA HIS A 234 10.94 14.18 33.99
C HIS A 234 9.98 14.06 32.81
N LEU A 235 9.98 12.89 32.18
CA LEU A 235 8.99 12.52 31.17
C LEU A 235 7.80 11.87 31.86
N ASP A 236 6.71 12.62 31.96
CA ASP A 236 5.47 12.15 32.57
C ASP A 236 4.54 11.50 31.54
N ARG A 237 3.44 10.92 32.06
CA ARG A 237 2.46 10.20 31.25
C ARG A 237 1.72 11.11 30.28
N ASP A 238 1.42 12.34 30.69
CA ASP A 238 0.59 13.27 29.92
C ASP A 238 1.32 13.72 28.65
N ALA A 239 2.63 14.03 28.76
CA ALA A 239 3.47 14.36 27.61
C ALA A 239 3.49 13.25 26.55
N VAL A 240 3.57 11.99 27.00
CA VAL A 240 3.54 10.83 26.10
C VAL A 240 2.19 10.69 25.39
N ILE A 241 1.08 10.86 26.11
CA ILE A 241 -0.27 10.78 25.53
C ILE A 241 -0.47 11.88 24.48
N GLU A 242 -0.02 13.09 24.76
CA GLU A 242 -0.14 14.22 23.83
C GLU A 242 0.60 13.97 22.52
N VAL A 243 1.84 13.46 22.58
CA VAL A 243 2.63 13.12 21.39
C VAL A 243 2.03 11.97 20.59
N ILE A 244 1.54 10.92 21.26
CA ILE A 244 0.86 9.80 20.58
C ILE A 244 -0.41 10.30 19.89
N GLY A 245 -1.18 11.18 20.54
CA GLY A 245 -2.38 11.77 19.95
C GLY A 245 -2.10 12.56 18.67
N HIS A 246 -0.98 13.28 18.62
CA HIS A 246 -0.56 14.03 17.42
C HIS A 246 0.00 13.11 16.31
N GLN A 247 0.75 12.05 16.63
CA GLN A 247 1.33 11.13 15.64
C GLN A 247 0.40 10.01 15.15
N ALA A 248 -0.60 9.60 15.93
CA ALA A 248 -1.60 8.62 15.51
C ALA A 248 -2.37 9.12 14.28
N ALA A 249 -2.55 10.44 14.15
CA ALA A 249 -3.11 11.09 12.96
C ALA A 249 -2.18 11.09 11.73
N ALA A 250 -0.98 10.52 11.80
CA ALA A 250 0.02 10.53 10.72
C ALA A 250 0.52 9.13 10.27
N PHE A 251 0.18 8.05 10.97
CA PHE A 251 0.84 6.74 10.79
C PHE A 251 -0.12 5.55 10.94
N ASP A 252 -0.85 5.21 9.88
CA ASP A 252 -1.02 3.83 9.41
C ASP A 252 -1.71 3.85 8.04
N LYS A 253 -0.96 3.67 6.94
CA LYS A 253 -1.54 3.48 5.61
C LYS A 253 -1.43 2.02 5.10
N GLN A 254 -0.96 1.06 5.92
CA GLN A 254 -0.65 -0.31 5.45
C GLN A 254 -0.88 -1.46 6.46
N GLY A 255 -1.38 -1.21 7.67
CA GLY A 255 -1.70 -2.25 8.67
C GLY A 255 -3.05 -2.97 8.45
N GLU A 256 -3.22 -4.12 9.09
CA GLU A 256 -4.49 -4.87 9.14
C GLU A 256 -5.64 -3.98 9.66
N HIS A 257 -5.37 -3.18 10.70
CA HIS A 257 -6.33 -2.24 11.28
C HIS A 257 -6.80 -1.17 10.29
N TYR A 258 -5.92 -0.68 9.40
CA TYR A 258 -6.29 0.25 8.34
C TYR A 258 -7.29 -0.37 7.36
N TYR A 259 -7.07 -1.63 6.95
CA TYR A 259 -8.01 -2.36 6.08
C TYR A 259 -9.32 -2.70 6.81
N ASP A 260 -9.26 -3.03 8.10
CA ASP A 260 -10.43 -3.28 8.92
C ASP A 260 -11.32 -2.05 9.05
N LEU A 261 -10.73 -0.85 9.21
CA LEU A 261 -11.49 0.40 9.25
C LEU A 261 -12.14 0.72 7.90
N LEU A 262 -11.43 0.60 6.77
CA LEU A 262 -12.04 0.78 5.44
C LEU A 262 -13.16 -0.23 5.18
N SER A 263 -12.96 -1.48 5.61
CA SER A 263 -13.93 -2.57 5.57
C SER A 263 -15.15 -2.27 6.43
N ALA A 264 -14.96 -1.71 7.63
CA ALA A 264 -16.03 -1.31 8.55
C ALA A 264 -16.83 -0.12 8.00
N ILE A 265 -16.17 0.88 7.39
CA ILE A 265 -16.83 1.99 6.68
C ILE A 265 -17.73 1.43 5.58
N HIS A 266 -17.19 0.55 4.71
CA HIS A 266 -17.94 -0.06 3.61
C HIS A 266 -19.15 -0.83 4.14
N LYS A 267 -18.94 -1.76 5.07
CA LYS A 267 -20.01 -2.60 5.62
C LYS A 267 -21.08 -1.77 6.34
N SER A 268 -20.70 -0.69 7.01
CA SER A 268 -21.65 0.22 7.67
C SER A 268 -22.54 0.93 6.66
N ILE A 269 -21.96 1.44 5.57
CA ILE A 269 -22.72 2.09 4.49
C ILE A 269 -23.64 1.10 3.78
N ARG A 270 -23.13 -0.09 3.42
CA ARG A 270 -23.92 -1.18 2.84
C ARG A 270 -25.10 -1.56 3.74
N SER A 271 -24.86 -1.60 5.05
CA SER A 271 -25.87 -1.92 6.06
C SER A 271 -26.79 -0.75 6.43
N SER A 272 -26.67 0.38 5.72
CA SER A 272 -27.45 1.60 5.96
C SER A 272 -27.36 2.12 7.40
N ARG A 273 -26.15 2.11 7.97
CA ARG A 273 -25.82 2.61 9.31
C ARG A 273 -24.94 3.86 9.20
N PRO A 274 -25.53 5.07 9.02
CA PRO A 274 -24.77 6.30 8.79
C PRO A 274 -23.87 6.64 9.99
N ASP A 275 -24.35 6.47 11.23
CA ASP A 275 -23.58 6.80 12.43
C ASP A 275 -22.32 5.94 12.56
N ALA A 276 -22.44 4.63 12.31
CA ALA A 276 -21.30 3.71 12.32
C ALA A 276 -20.31 4.03 11.18
N ALA A 277 -20.81 4.38 9.99
CA ALA A 277 -19.96 4.80 8.88
C ALA A 277 -19.15 6.06 9.22
N LEU A 278 -19.78 7.06 9.83
CA LEU A 278 -19.12 8.28 10.30
C LEU A 278 -18.12 7.99 11.42
N LEU A 279 -18.46 7.13 12.38
CA LEU A 279 -17.56 6.71 13.46
C LEU A 279 -16.27 6.12 12.91
N TYR A 280 -16.36 5.11 12.04
CA TYR A 280 -15.18 4.44 11.49
C TYR A 280 -14.40 5.33 10.53
N MET A 281 -15.08 6.21 9.79
CA MET A 281 -14.41 7.20 8.94
C MET A 281 -13.64 8.24 9.78
N ALA A 282 -14.24 8.76 10.85
CA ALA A 282 -13.56 9.66 11.77
C ALA A 282 -12.36 8.97 12.44
N GLN A 283 -12.53 7.72 12.87
CA GLN A 283 -11.43 6.91 13.43
C GLN A 283 -10.31 6.68 12.42
N PHE A 284 -10.64 6.38 11.15
CA PHE A 284 -9.67 6.18 10.08
C PHE A 284 -8.87 7.44 9.78
N ILE A 285 -9.54 8.58 9.63
CA ILE A 285 -8.89 9.86 9.33
C ILE A 285 -8.07 10.34 10.54
N SER A 286 -8.62 10.24 11.75
CA SER A 286 -7.90 10.58 12.99
C SER A 286 -6.73 9.64 13.26
N GLY A 287 -6.74 8.45 12.64
CA GLY A 287 -5.64 7.47 12.63
C GLY A 287 -4.65 7.67 11.47
N GLY A 288 -4.71 8.79 10.75
CA GLY A 288 -3.80 9.13 9.66
C GLY A 288 -4.04 8.43 8.33
N GLY A 289 -5.20 7.79 8.20
CA GLY A 289 -5.68 7.29 6.92
C GLY A 289 -5.96 8.45 5.95
N ASP A 290 -5.64 8.25 4.66
CA ASP A 290 -5.88 9.28 3.65
C ASP A 290 -7.39 9.42 3.37
N PRO A 291 -8.00 10.60 3.49
CA PRO A 291 -9.40 10.77 3.12
C PRO A 291 -9.69 10.38 1.65
N LEU A 292 -8.70 10.43 0.76
CA LEU A 292 -8.84 9.95 -0.61
C LEU A 292 -9.04 8.44 -0.72
N ASP A 293 -8.57 7.64 0.26
CA ASP A 293 -8.86 6.21 0.33
C ASP A 293 -10.35 5.97 0.61
N VAL A 294 -10.93 6.78 1.49
CA VAL A 294 -12.38 6.77 1.75
C VAL A 294 -13.13 7.19 0.49
N ALA A 295 -12.75 8.29 -0.16
CA ALA A 295 -13.40 8.75 -1.39
C ALA A 295 -13.42 7.67 -2.50
N ARG A 296 -12.29 6.98 -2.72
CA ARG A 296 -12.20 5.84 -3.64
C ARG A 296 -13.14 4.70 -3.25
N ARG A 297 -13.23 4.38 -1.96
CA ARG A 297 -14.14 3.35 -1.43
C ARG A 297 -15.61 3.74 -1.65
N LEU A 298 -15.98 4.99 -1.40
CA LEU A 298 -17.33 5.49 -1.65
C LEU A 298 -17.71 5.39 -3.12
N ALA A 299 -16.77 5.61 -4.05
CA ALA A 299 -17.03 5.51 -5.49
C ALA A 299 -17.35 4.06 -5.91
N ALA A 300 -16.66 3.08 -5.31
CA ALA A 300 -16.98 1.67 -5.49
C ALA A 300 -18.38 1.34 -4.94
N ILE A 301 -18.69 1.75 -3.71
CA ILE A 301 -19.99 1.55 -3.06
C ILE A 301 -21.13 2.15 -3.89
N ALA A 302 -20.94 3.33 -4.48
CA ALA A 302 -21.95 3.97 -5.32
C ALA A 302 -22.38 3.09 -6.51
N SER A 303 -21.47 2.30 -7.07
CA SER A 303 -21.77 1.41 -8.21
C SER A 303 -22.14 -0.02 -7.78
N GLU A 304 -21.53 -0.51 -6.69
CA GLU A 304 -21.65 -1.88 -6.20
C GLU A 304 -22.88 -2.10 -5.30
N ASP A 305 -23.15 -1.15 -4.39
CA ASP A 305 -24.15 -1.32 -3.32
C ASP A 305 -25.39 -0.43 -3.48
N VAL A 306 -25.28 0.66 -4.26
CA VAL A 306 -26.40 1.57 -4.57
C VAL A 306 -26.83 1.41 -6.02
N GLY A 307 -25.88 1.48 -6.96
CA GLY A 307 -26.10 1.26 -8.38
C GLY A 307 -27.19 2.16 -8.96
N ASN A 308 -28.03 1.59 -9.84
CA ASN A 308 -29.12 2.32 -10.48
C ASN A 308 -30.32 2.56 -9.56
N ALA A 309 -30.31 2.08 -8.31
CA ALA A 309 -31.36 2.42 -7.36
C ALA A 309 -31.32 3.92 -7.00
N ASP A 310 -30.14 4.54 -7.02
CA ASP A 310 -29.98 5.99 -7.06
C ASP A 310 -28.83 6.39 -8.01
N PRO A 311 -29.11 6.67 -9.30
CA PRO A 311 -28.08 6.96 -10.30
C PRO A 311 -27.32 8.28 -10.04
N ARG A 312 -27.76 9.08 -9.06
CA ARG A 312 -27.08 10.32 -8.65
C ARG A 312 -25.94 10.05 -7.66
N ALA A 313 -25.89 8.86 -7.07
CA ALA A 313 -24.92 8.50 -6.03
C ALA A 313 -23.47 8.62 -6.51
N LEU A 314 -23.13 8.02 -7.66
CA LEU A 314 -21.76 8.09 -8.18
C LEU A 314 -21.36 9.53 -8.54
N PRO A 315 -22.15 10.31 -9.30
CA PRO A 315 -21.86 11.74 -9.52
C PRO A 315 -21.67 12.55 -8.24
N LEU A 316 -22.48 12.32 -7.20
CA LEU A 316 -22.33 12.98 -5.91
C LEU A 316 -20.98 12.63 -5.25
N VAL A 317 -20.59 11.36 -5.27
CA VAL A 317 -19.29 10.94 -4.72
C VAL A 317 -18.13 11.56 -5.49
N ILE A 318 -18.20 11.62 -6.82
CA ILE A 318 -17.18 12.29 -7.63
C ILE A 318 -17.11 13.78 -7.29
N ALA A 319 -18.25 14.45 -7.13
CA ALA A 319 -18.29 15.85 -6.70
C ALA A 319 -17.71 16.06 -5.29
N ALA A 320 -17.96 15.14 -4.36
CA ALA A 320 -17.36 15.18 -3.03
C ALA A 320 -15.84 14.96 -3.05
N TRP A 321 -15.36 14.07 -3.93
CA TRP A 321 -13.93 13.88 -4.16
C TRP A 321 -13.31 15.17 -4.74
N ASP A 322 -13.90 15.73 -5.80
CA ASP A 322 -13.45 16.99 -6.39
C ASP A 322 -13.44 18.14 -5.36
N ALA A 323 -14.44 18.21 -4.48
CA ALA A 323 -14.48 19.18 -3.41
C ALA A 323 -13.32 18.98 -2.42
N TYR A 324 -13.00 17.74 -2.03
CA TYR A 324 -11.84 17.47 -1.17
C TYR A 324 -10.52 17.92 -1.80
N LEU A 325 -10.34 17.71 -3.10
CA LEU A 325 -9.12 18.13 -3.81
C LEU A 325 -8.97 19.66 -3.96
N ARG A 326 -10.05 20.43 -3.75
CA ARG A 326 -10.11 21.88 -4.01
C ARG A 326 -10.31 22.73 -2.76
N LEU A 327 -10.76 22.14 -1.65
CA LEU A 327 -11.00 22.83 -0.39
C LEU A 327 -9.90 22.51 0.62
N GLY A 328 -9.88 23.25 1.73
CA GLY A 328 -9.01 22.91 2.86
C GLY A 328 -9.42 21.57 3.49
N ASP A 329 -8.47 20.86 4.10
CA ASP A 329 -8.64 19.49 4.61
C ASP A 329 -9.93 19.31 5.47
N TYR A 330 -10.16 20.21 6.44
CA TYR A 330 -11.36 20.19 7.29
C TYR A 330 -12.68 20.29 6.49
N GLU A 331 -12.73 21.15 5.46
CA GLU A 331 -13.92 21.33 4.63
C GLU A 331 -14.09 20.19 3.62
N GLY A 332 -12.96 19.70 3.08
CA GLY A 332 -12.92 18.56 2.18
C GLY A 332 -13.42 17.28 2.85
N GLN A 333 -12.98 16.99 4.08
CA GLN A 333 -13.44 15.81 4.82
C GLN A 333 -14.95 15.84 5.07
N ARG A 334 -15.52 17.05 5.27
CA ARG A 334 -16.97 17.23 5.38
C ARG A 334 -17.70 16.91 4.07
N ALA A 335 -17.09 17.19 2.91
CA ALA A 335 -17.66 16.78 1.62
C ALA A 335 -17.68 15.25 1.45
N ILE A 336 -16.61 14.56 1.89
CA ILE A 336 -16.57 13.09 1.91
C ILE A 336 -17.63 12.52 2.86
N ALA A 337 -17.79 13.11 4.05
CA ALA A 337 -18.81 12.72 5.01
C ALA A 337 -20.24 12.87 4.44
N HIS A 338 -20.49 13.96 3.71
CA HIS A 338 -21.76 14.18 3.01
C HIS A 338 -22.06 13.05 2.03
N ALA A 339 -21.10 12.65 1.20
CA ALA A 339 -21.27 11.53 0.29
C ALA A 339 -21.49 10.19 1.02
N ALA A 340 -20.75 9.93 2.11
CA ALA A 340 -20.91 8.72 2.91
C ALA A 340 -22.31 8.60 3.51
N ILE A 341 -22.86 9.70 4.05
CA ILE A 341 -24.23 9.74 4.59
C ILE A 341 -25.24 9.49 3.47
N HIS A 342 -25.09 10.14 2.31
CA HIS A 342 -25.98 9.90 1.18
C HIS A 342 -26.03 8.44 0.78
N LEU A 343 -24.87 7.80 0.62
CA LEU A 343 -24.78 6.37 0.28
C LEU A 343 -25.39 5.47 1.37
N ALA A 344 -25.22 5.83 2.64
CA ALA A 344 -25.79 5.07 3.75
C ALA A 344 -27.33 5.11 3.73
N ILE A 345 -27.93 6.25 3.37
CA ILE A 345 -29.39 6.43 3.30
C ILE A 345 -29.98 5.94 1.96
N ALA A 346 -29.21 5.96 0.88
CA ALA A 346 -29.67 5.60 -0.46
C ALA A 346 -30.25 4.17 -0.50
N PRO A 347 -31.26 3.91 -1.36
CA PRO A 347 -31.77 2.57 -1.60
C PRO A 347 -30.63 1.67 -2.08
N LYS A 348 -30.57 0.43 -1.56
CA LYS A 348 -29.49 -0.51 -1.88
C LYS A 348 -29.86 -1.40 -3.05
N SER A 349 -28.94 -1.55 -3.98
CA SER A 349 -29.05 -2.49 -5.10
C SER A 349 -27.66 -2.90 -5.56
N ASN A 350 -27.40 -4.21 -5.52
CA ASN A 350 -26.19 -4.83 -6.08
C ASN A 350 -26.43 -5.45 -7.46
N ARG A 351 -27.53 -5.07 -8.13
CA ARG A 351 -27.94 -5.68 -9.41
C ARG A 351 -26.93 -5.43 -10.53
N ILE A 352 -26.24 -4.29 -10.51
CA ILE A 352 -25.15 -4.00 -11.47
C ILE A 352 -23.98 -4.95 -11.27
N ASP A 353 -23.50 -5.09 -10.04
CA ASP A 353 -22.36 -5.96 -9.72
C ASP A 353 -22.65 -7.43 -10.04
N GLN A 354 -23.85 -7.91 -9.70
CA GLN A 354 -24.31 -9.25 -10.04
C GLN A 354 -24.39 -9.45 -11.55
N ALA A 355 -25.02 -8.52 -12.28
CA ALA A 355 -25.16 -8.61 -13.74
C ALA A 355 -23.80 -8.65 -14.44
N TRP A 356 -22.87 -7.79 -14.02
CA TRP A 356 -21.53 -7.75 -14.60
C TRP A 356 -20.72 -9.00 -14.29
N SER A 357 -20.81 -9.51 -13.06
CA SER A 357 -20.13 -10.74 -12.65
C SER A 357 -20.65 -11.96 -13.41
N GLN A 358 -21.96 -12.06 -13.62
CA GLN A 358 -22.58 -13.13 -14.43
C GLN A 358 -22.18 -13.04 -15.90
N ALA A 359 -22.19 -11.83 -16.49
CA ALA A 359 -21.77 -11.64 -17.87
C ALA A 359 -20.30 -12.05 -18.10
N LYS A 360 -19.39 -11.69 -17.18
CA LYS A 360 -17.98 -12.12 -17.24
C LYS A 360 -17.84 -13.64 -17.16
N ALA A 361 -18.58 -14.29 -16.26
CA ALA A 361 -18.57 -15.75 -16.14
C ALA A 361 -19.10 -16.42 -17.41
N PHE A 362 -20.21 -15.92 -17.96
CA PHE A 362 -20.80 -16.44 -19.19
C PHE A 362 -19.81 -16.36 -20.37
N VAL A 363 -19.10 -15.25 -20.54
CA VAL A 363 -18.08 -15.12 -21.59
C VAL A 363 -16.92 -16.09 -21.36
N ALA A 364 -16.49 -16.29 -20.12
CA ALA A 364 -15.41 -17.23 -19.79
C ALA A 364 -15.77 -18.70 -20.13
N GLU A 365 -17.04 -19.07 -20.01
CA GLU A 365 -17.56 -20.39 -20.38
C GLU A 365 -17.74 -20.56 -21.90
N HIS A 366 -17.81 -19.46 -22.66
CA HIS A 366 -18.09 -19.45 -24.09
C HIS A 366 -16.97 -18.73 -24.88
N PRO A 367 -15.76 -19.31 -24.98
CA PRO A 367 -14.60 -18.65 -25.61
C PRO A 367 -14.75 -18.39 -27.12
N ASN A 368 -15.69 -19.07 -27.78
CA ASN A 368 -15.99 -18.90 -29.20
C ASN A 368 -17.20 -17.98 -29.44
N LEU A 369 -17.57 -17.12 -28.47
CA LEU A 369 -18.65 -16.17 -28.63
C LEU A 369 -18.31 -15.20 -29.79
N GLU A 370 -19.18 -15.18 -30.79
CA GLU A 370 -19.09 -14.25 -31.92
C GLU A 370 -20.21 -13.21 -31.88
N VAL A 371 -19.89 -12.00 -32.34
CA VAL A 371 -20.88 -10.94 -32.54
C VAL A 371 -21.78 -11.31 -33.73
N PRO A 372 -23.13 -11.25 -33.60
CA PRO A 372 -24.06 -11.42 -34.71
C PRO A 372 -23.70 -10.54 -35.91
N VAL A 373 -23.82 -11.08 -37.12
CA VAL A 373 -23.38 -10.39 -38.35
C VAL A 373 -24.04 -9.02 -38.53
N TYR A 374 -25.34 -8.91 -38.20
CA TYR A 374 -26.09 -7.66 -38.28
C TYR A 374 -25.64 -6.59 -37.27
N LEU A 375 -24.87 -6.95 -36.24
CA LEU A 375 -24.27 -6.00 -35.28
C LEU A 375 -22.83 -5.61 -35.63
N ARG A 376 -22.20 -6.29 -36.61
CA ARG A 376 -20.80 -6.01 -36.99
C ARG A 376 -20.71 -4.70 -37.75
N ASN A 377 -19.64 -3.94 -37.47
CA ASN A 377 -19.34 -2.73 -38.22
C ASN A 377 -18.86 -3.06 -39.64
N ALA A 378 -19.30 -2.29 -40.64
CA ALA A 378 -18.94 -2.48 -42.06
C ALA A 378 -18.33 -1.21 -42.71
N PRO A 379 -17.20 -0.69 -42.20
CA PRO A 379 -16.62 0.57 -42.68
C PRO A 379 -15.97 0.47 -44.07
N THR A 380 -15.80 -0.75 -44.62
CA THR A 380 -15.19 -0.96 -45.95
C THR A 380 -16.17 -1.64 -46.90
N LYS A 381 -15.97 -1.41 -48.21
CA LYS A 381 -16.77 -2.07 -49.26
C LYS A 381 -16.71 -3.60 -49.20
N LEU A 382 -15.55 -4.14 -48.83
CA LEU A 382 -15.36 -5.58 -48.66
C LEU A 382 -16.22 -6.11 -47.50
N MET A 383 -16.22 -5.44 -46.35
CA MET A 383 -17.03 -5.86 -45.20
C MET A 383 -18.54 -5.79 -45.48
N ALA A 384 -18.99 -4.73 -46.17
CA ALA A 384 -20.38 -4.65 -46.64
C ALA A 384 -20.72 -5.79 -47.62
N SER A 385 -19.81 -6.14 -48.54
CA SER A 385 -20.03 -7.28 -49.46
C SER A 385 -20.05 -8.65 -48.78
N LEU A 386 -19.51 -8.75 -47.55
CA LEU A 386 -19.57 -9.95 -46.71
C LEU A 386 -20.82 -9.97 -45.80
N GLY A 387 -21.74 -9.01 -46.01
CA GLY A 387 -23.02 -8.91 -45.30
C GLY A 387 -22.93 -8.31 -43.89
N TYR A 388 -21.82 -7.67 -43.52
CA TYR A 388 -21.68 -7.08 -42.19
C TYR A 388 -22.65 -5.90 -42.04
N GLY A 389 -23.43 -5.89 -40.96
CA GLY A 389 -24.46 -4.88 -40.73
C GLY A 389 -25.76 -5.11 -41.49
N ASP A 390 -25.84 -6.11 -42.38
CA ASP A 390 -27.09 -6.44 -43.07
C ASP A 390 -28.13 -6.96 -42.07
N GLY A 391 -29.35 -6.40 -42.14
CA GLY A 391 -30.42 -6.69 -41.19
C GLY A 391 -30.36 -5.87 -39.89
N TYR A 392 -29.41 -4.92 -39.77
CA TYR A 392 -29.41 -4.00 -38.64
C TYR A 392 -30.64 -3.08 -38.66
N ARG A 393 -31.42 -3.11 -37.58
CA ARG A 393 -32.58 -2.24 -37.37
C ARG A 393 -32.18 -1.03 -36.55
N TYR A 394 -32.13 0.13 -37.19
CA TYR A 394 -31.75 1.36 -36.52
C TYR A 394 -32.88 1.86 -35.61
N ALA A 395 -32.68 1.74 -34.30
CA ALA A 395 -33.71 1.98 -33.28
C ALA A 395 -34.47 3.31 -33.44
N HIS A 396 -33.80 4.43 -33.75
CA HIS A 396 -34.47 5.73 -33.91
C HIS A 396 -35.41 5.82 -35.12
N GLY A 397 -35.29 4.90 -36.09
CA GLY A 397 -36.21 4.79 -37.23
C GLY A 397 -37.42 3.90 -36.97
N GLU A 398 -37.47 3.21 -35.82
CA GLU A 398 -38.53 2.27 -35.46
C GLU A 398 -39.59 2.95 -34.57
N PRO A 399 -40.84 2.45 -34.57
CA PRO A 399 -41.84 2.87 -33.60
C PRO A 399 -41.30 2.82 -32.16
N ASN A 400 -41.64 3.81 -31.35
CA ASN A 400 -41.18 3.96 -29.97
C ASN A 400 -39.65 4.07 -29.78
N GLY A 401 -38.88 4.16 -30.87
CA GLY A 401 -37.42 4.13 -30.80
C GLY A 401 -36.86 2.77 -30.38
N TYR A 402 -37.59 1.67 -30.63
CA TYR A 402 -37.24 0.32 -30.15
C TYR A 402 -37.51 -0.75 -31.23
N PRO A 403 -36.49 -1.48 -31.70
CA PRO A 403 -36.64 -2.55 -32.69
C PRO A 403 -37.20 -3.82 -32.03
N ALA A 404 -38.52 -3.84 -31.79
CA ALA A 404 -39.20 -4.93 -31.08
C ALA A 404 -39.12 -6.29 -31.82
N GLY A 405 -39.09 -7.38 -31.06
CA GLY A 405 -39.14 -8.77 -31.51
C GLY A 405 -37.79 -9.49 -31.46
N SER A 406 -37.86 -10.83 -31.38
CA SER A 406 -36.71 -11.74 -31.28
C SER A 406 -35.70 -11.63 -32.43
N ALA A 407 -36.14 -11.16 -33.61
CA ALA A 407 -35.29 -10.97 -34.79
C ALA A 407 -34.17 -9.92 -34.60
N HIS A 408 -34.24 -9.08 -33.56
CA HIS A 408 -33.24 -8.04 -33.27
C HIS A 408 -32.92 -7.92 -31.77
N ASP A 409 -32.87 -9.05 -31.07
CA ASP A 409 -32.59 -9.15 -29.62
C ASP A 409 -31.12 -8.85 -29.23
N CYS A 410 -30.26 -8.61 -30.21
CA CYS A 410 -28.82 -8.41 -30.06
C CYS A 410 -28.06 -9.60 -29.44
N TRP A 411 -28.67 -10.78 -29.37
CA TRP A 411 -28.09 -11.97 -28.76
C TRP A 411 -27.49 -12.91 -29.83
N PRO A 412 -26.37 -13.61 -29.54
CA PRO A 412 -25.84 -14.63 -30.44
C PRO A 412 -26.81 -15.81 -30.60
N PRO A 413 -27.17 -16.22 -31.85
CA PRO A 413 -28.21 -17.22 -32.08
C PRO A 413 -27.83 -18.63 -31.58
N ASN A 414 -26.53 -18.90 -31.44
CA ASN A 414 -26.00 -20.21 -31.02
C ASN A 414 -25.83 -20.34 -29.50
N LEU A 415 -26.27 -19.34 -28.72
CA LEU A 415 -26.10 -19.33 -27.27
C LEU A 415 -27.45 -19.33 -26.56
N PRO A 416 -27.58 -20.04 -25.42
CA PRO A 416 -28.81 -19.98 -24.62
C PRO A 416 -29.03 -18.55 -24.14
N ARG A 417 -30.24 -18.02 -24.35
CA ARG A 417 -30.61 -16.69 -23.85
C ARG A 417 -30.48 -16.64 -22.34
N THR A 418 -29.82 -15.58 -21.85
CA THR A 418 -29.58 -15.36 -20.43
C THR A 418 -29.87 -13.91 -20.07
N HIS A 419 -30.61 -13.68 -18.99
CA HIS A 419 -30.89 -12.35 -18.46
C HIS A 419 -29.91 -12.02 -17.33
N PHE A 420 -28.90 -11.20 -17.61
CA PHE A 420 -27.91 -10.81 -16.60
C PHE A 420 -28.42 -9.74 -15.63
N TYR A 421 -29.18 -8.77 -16.13
CA TYR A 421 -29.63 -7.64 -15.33
C TYR A 421 -31.12 -7.75 -14.98
N ALA A 422 -31.38 -7.98 -13.69
CA ALA A 422 -32.72 -7.93 -13.12
C ALA A 422 -32.84 -6.71 -12.21
N ALA A 423 -33.57 -5.68 -12.64
CA ALA A 423 -33.80 -4.48 -11.85
C ALA A 423 -34.46 -4.82 -10.49
N SER A 424 -34.07 -4.13 -9.42
CA SER A 424 -34.75 -4.24 -8.13
C SER A 424 -36.02 -3.40 -8.07
N GLU A 425 -36.83 -3.64 -7.03
CA GLU A 425 -38.02 -2.81 -6.73
C GLU A 425 -37.67 -1.49 -6.04
N PHE A 426 -36.40 -1.26 -5.72
CA PHE A 426 -35.95 -0.14 -4.91
C PHE A 426 -35.53 1.07 -5.75
N GLY A 427 -35.85 2.26 -5.24
CA GLY A 427 -35.41 3.52 -5.84
C GLY A 427 -35.81 3.66 -7.31
N HIS A 428 -34.87 4.09 -8.14
CA HIS A 428 -35.09 4.34 -9.55
C HIS A 428 -35.18 3.06 -10.40
N GLU A 429 -34.69 1.91 -9.90
CA GLU A 429 -34.76 0.64 -10.62
C GLU A 429 -36.19 0.15 -10.82
N LYS A 430 -37.15 0.57 -9.99
CA LYS A 430 -38.57 0.32 -10.24
C LYS A 430 -39.03 0.83 -11.60
N ARG A 431 -38.51 1.99 -12.04
CA ARG A 431 -38.80 2.53 -13.37
C ARG A 431 -38.09 1.72 -14.47
N PHE A 432 -36.92 1.17 -14.18
CA PHE A 432 -36.19 0.32 -15.13
C PHE A 432 -36.97 -0.99 -15.35
N GLN A 433 -37.48 -1.58 -14.28
CA GLN A 433 -38.33 -2.76 -14.36
C GLN A 433 -39.60 -2.50 -15.20
N GLN A 434 -40.26 -1.37 -15.00
CA GLN A 434 -41.42 -0.97 -15.82
C GLN A 434 -41.06 -0.83 -17.31
N MET A 435 -39.89 -0.24 -17.61
CA MET A 435 -39.40 -0.09 -18.97
C MET A 435 -39.03 -1.44 -19.61
N GLN A 436 -38.41 -2.36 -18.85
CA GLN A 436 -38.09 -3.71 -19.31
C GLN A 436 -39.37 -4.49 -19.61
N ALA A 437 -40.34 -4.51 -18.69
CA ALA A 437 -41.61 -5.21 -18.90
C ALA A 437 -42.40 -4.65 -20.09
N TRP A 438 -42.40 -3.34 -20.30
CA TRP A 438 -43.04 -2.73 -21.46
C TRP A 438 -42.36 -3.13 -22.78
N ARG A 439 -41.03 -3.25 -22.80
CA ARG A 439 -40.28 -3.71 -23.98
C ARG A 439 -40.52 -5.20 -24.26
N GLU A 440 -40.54 -6.03 -23.23
CA GLU A 440 -40.88 -7.45 -23.34
C GLU A 440 -42.30 -7.65 -23.91
N GLU A 441 -43.25 -6.78 -23.55
CA GLU A 441 -44.58 -6.78 -24.17
C GLU A 441 -44.54 -6.44 -25.66
N LEU A 442 -43.78 -5.41 -26.05
CA LEU A 442 -43.60 -5.07 -27.46
C LEU A 442 -42.94 -6.21 -28.24
N ASP A 443 -41.97 -6.89 -27.63
CA ASP A 443 -41.30 -8.04 -28.24
C ASP A 443 -42.30 -9.19 -28.49
N ARG A 444 -43.11 -9.56 -27.50
CA ARG A 444 -44.16 -10.60 -27.65
C ARG A 444 -45.18 -10.25 -28.72
N GLN A 445 -45.62 -8.98 -28.78
CA GLN A 445 -46.55 -8.53 -29.81
C GLN A 445 -45.94 -8.61 -31.21
N ALA A 446 -44.67 -8.27 -31.36
CA ALA A 446 -43.96 -8.35 -32.63
C ALA A 446 -43.71 -9.81 -33.08
N ASP A 447 -43.46 -10.70 -32.13
CA ASP A 447 -43.23 -12.13 -32.39
C ASP A 447 -44.55 -12.93 -32.55
N GLY A 448 -45.70 -12.32 -32.29
CA GLY A 448 -47.03 -12.94 -32.47
C GLY A 448 -47.44 -13.89 -31.33
N GLU A 449 -46.87 -13.72 -30.14
CA GLU A 449 -47.05 -14.59 -28.96
C GLU A 449 -48.17 -14.12 -28.00
N ALA A 450 -49.21 -13.45 -28.52
CA ALA A 450 -50.28 -12.83 -27.71
C ALA A 450 -51.25 -13.83 -27.05
#